data_AF-A0A6A5Y1X3-F1
#
_entry.id   AF-A0A6A5Y1X3-F1
#
_cell.length_a   1.000
_cell.length_b   1.000
_cell.length_c   1.000
_cell.angle_alpha   90.00
_cell.angle_beta   90.00
_cell.angle_gamma   90.00
#
_symmetry.space_group_name_H-M   'P 1'
#
loop_
_entity.id
_entity.type
_entity.pdbx_description
1 polymer ?
#
loop_
_entity_poly.entity_id
_entity_poly.type
_entity_poly.pdbx_seq_one_letter_code
_entity_poly.pdbx_strand_id
1 'polypeptide(L)'
;MALWKGSTYKAKIREEPGWTKQTIKDFAQAGYNKIKDRFTGGAVLVAALWIHGDGCYIVSKPRGDAMVDFMFANRLTAPAWNSYNEERTDPDLEDRFHAEDGACFYVENRLPLSGKVPAGGNYEEISGGIRPFIAIYGKYRSSDKEGFKPPCGGGNADPPCTLEMSWLHIDYN
;
A
#
# COMPACT_ATOMS: atom_id res chain seq x y z
N MET A 1 14.65 -20.53 -13.77
CA MET A 1 13.34 -20.17 -13.21
C MET A 1 13.35 -18.67 -12.99
N ALA A 2 12.63 -17.89 -13.80
CA ALA A 2 12.67 -16.44 -13.70
C ALA A 2 11.97 -16.02 -12.40
N LEU A 3 12.77 -15.51 -11.45
CA LEU A 3 12.29 -14.76 -10.31
C LEU A 3 11.40 -13.63 -10.84
N TRP A 4 10.23 -13.45 -10.23
CA TRP A 4 9.30 -12.37 -10.53
C TRP A 4 9.95 -11.02 -10.09
N LYS A 5 10.97 -10.58 -10.82
CA LYS A 5 11.43 -9.19 -10.85
C LYS A 5 10.52 -8.46 -11.83
N GLY A 6 9.78 -7.45 -11.36
CA GLY A 6 9.17 -6.47 -12.27
C GLY A 6 7.65 -6.39 -12.33
N SER A 7 6.89 -6.89 -11.35
CA SER A 7 5.48 -6.50 -11.26
C SER A 7 4.93 -6.50 -9.84
N THR A 8 4.36 -5.35 -9.47
CA THR A 8 3.49 -5.19 -8.31
C THR A 8 2.14 -5.84 -8.60
N TYR A 9 1.69 -6.76 -7.75
CA TYR A 9 0.32 -7.23 -7.74
C TYR A 9 -0.58 -6.09 -7.26
N LYS A 10 -1.67 -5.84 -8.00
CA LYS A 10 -2.69 -4.87 -7.64
C LYS A 10 -4.09 -5.38 -7.90
N ALA A 11 -5.03 -5.11 -7.00
CA ALA A 11 -6.43 -5.49 -7.12
C ALA A 11 -7.33 -4.45 -6.46
N LYS A 12 -8.54 -4.24 -7.00
CA LYS A 12 -9.61 -3.48 -6.31
C LYS A 12 -10.76 -4.43 -6.07
N ILE A 13 -11.23 -4.51 -4.84
CA ILE A 13 -12.45 -5.24 -4.46
C ILE A 13 -13.51 -4.19 -4.15
N ARG A 14 -14.69 -4.31 -4.76
CA ARG A 14 -15.82 -3.42 -4.48
C ARG A 14 -16.34 -3.71 -3.06
N GLU A 15 -16.67 -2.66 -2.32
CA GLU A 15 -17.29 -2.81 -1.00
C GLU A 15 -18.66 -3.48 -1.08
N GLU A 16 -18.90 -4.39 -0.15
CA GLU A 16 -20.19 -5.05 0.07
C GLU A 16 -20.63 -4.80 1.52
N PRO A 17 -21.94 -4.82 1.81
CA PRO A 17 -22.43 -4.60 3.17
C PRO A 17 -21.82 -5.56 4.20
N GLY A 18 -21.47 -5.03 5.38
CA GLY A 18 -20.99 -5.83 6.51
C GLY A 18 -19.49 -6.07 6.57
N TRP A 19 -18.68 -5.37 5.76
CA TRP A 19 -17.23 -5.39 5.90
C TRP A 19 -16.78 -4.94 7.28
N THR A 20 -15.78 -5.64 7.81
CA THR A 20 -15.15 -5.34 9.10
C THR A 20 -13.64 -5.15 8.93
N LYS A 21 -12.95 -4.68 9.96
CA LYS A 21 -11.46 -4.68 9.97
C LYS A 21 -10.90 -6.07 9.68
N GLN A 22 -11.53 -7.14 10.17
CA GLN A 22 -11.11 -8.51 9.86
C GLN A 22 -11.26 -8.85 8.38
N THR A 23 -12.33 -8.38 7.72
CA THR A 23 -12.52 -8.57 6.27
C THR A 23 -11.35 -7.98 5.47
N ILE A 24 -10.87 -6.80 5.85
CA ILE A 24 -9.74 -6.15 5.17
C ILE A 24 -8.43 -6.90 5.43
N LYS A 25 -8.25 -7.41 6.65
CA LYS A 25 -7.13 -8.29 7.01
C LYS A 25 -7.13 -9.57 6.18
N ASP A 26 -8.29 -10.18 5.97
CA ASP A 26 -8.45 -11.37 5.14
C ASP A 26 -8.10 -11.09 3.67
N PHE A 27 -8.44 -9.89 3.15
CA PHE A 27 -8.03 -9.49 1.80
C PHE A 27 -6.52 -9.34 1.63
N ALA A 28 -5.83 -8.73 2.61
CA ALA A 28 -4.36 -8.64 2.59
C ALA A 28 -3.73 -10.05 2.59
N GLN A 29 -4.22 -10.94 3.47
CA GLN A 29 -3.73 -12.31 3.58
C GLN A 29 -4.01 -13.12 2.30
N ALA A 30 -5.20 -13.00 1.72
CA ALA A 30 -5.57 -13.65 0.46
C ALA A 30 -4.69 -13.17 -0.70
N GLY A 31 -4.42 -11.86 -0.76
CA GLY A 31 -3.50 -11.27 -1.73
C GLY A 31 -2.09 -11.85 -1.61
N TYR A 32 -1.55 -11.93 -0.40
CA TYR A 32 -0.25 -12.56 -0.14
C TYR A 32 -0.23 -14.04 -0.55
N ASN A 33 -1.22 -14.83 -0.13
CA ASN A 33 -1.29 -16.26 -0.46
C ASN A 33 -1.34 -16.54 -1.96
N LYS A 34 -1.91 -15.61 -2.76
CA LYS A 34 -1.97 -15.72 -4.22
C LYS A 34 -0.62 -15.53 -4.91
N ILE A 35 0.32 -14.80 -4.27
CA ILE A 35 1.56 -14.36 -4.93
C ILE A 35 2.84 -14.81 -4.21
N LYS A 36 2.77 -15.29 -2.97
CA LYS A 36 3.97 -15.59 -2.15
C LYS A 36 4.96 -16.56 -2.81
N ASP A 37 4.47 -17.56 -3.54
CA ASP A 37 5.30 -18.56 -4.21
C ASP A 37 6.07 -18.01 -5.43
N ARG A 38 5.76 -16.77 -5.84
CA ARG A 38 6.49 -16.05 -6.90
C ARG A 38 7.76 -15.37 -6.38
N PHE A 39 7.94 -15.30 -5.06
CA PHE A 39 9.04 -14.60 -4.40
C PHE A 39 9.88 -15.56 -3.57
N THR A 40 11.20 -15.38 -3.58
CA THR A 40 12.13 -16.24 -2.83
C THR A 40 11.76 -16.30 -1.34
N GLY A 41 11.36 -17.48 -0.87
CA GLY A 41 10.96 -17.69 0.53
C GLY A 41 9.74 -16.87 0.99
N GLY A 42 8.92 -16.39 0.05
CA GLY A 42 7.74 -15.56 0.33
C GLY A 42 8.06 -14.13 0.78
N ALA A 43 9.24 -13.60 0.45
CA ALA A 43 9.66 -12.25 0.80
C ALA A 43 8.89 -11.17 0.00
N VAL A 44 7.64 -10.93 0.41
CA VAL A 44 6.74 -9.92 -0.14
C VAL A 44 5.77 -9.45 0.94
N LEU A 45 5.40 -8.18 0.88
CA LEU A 45 4.31 -7.60 1.67
C LEU A 45 3.12 -7.30 0.78
N VAL A 46 1.92 -7.43 1.32
CA VAL A 46 0.68 -7.02 0.67
C VAL A 46 -0.10 -6.12 1.61
N ALA A 47 -0.40 -4.91 1.17
CA ALA A 47 -1.29 -3.99 1.85
C ALA A 47 -2.70 -4.06 1.24
N ALA A 48 -3.71 -3.90 2.09
CA ALA A 48 -5.11 -3.77 1.72
C ALA A 48 -5.67 -2.52 2.43
N LEU A 49 -5.96 -1.48 1.66
CA LEU A 49 -6.50 -0.20 2.13
C LEU A 49 -7.99 -0.11 1.77
N TRP A 50 -8.85 -0.02 2.77
CA TRP A 50 -10.28 0.15 2.60
C TRP A 50 -10.70 1.62 2.67
N ILE A 51 -11.45 2.06 1.66
CA ILE A 51 -12.12 3.36 1.58
C ILE A 51 -13.63 3.09 1.61
N HIS A 52 -14.31 3.60 2.63
CA HIS A 52 -15.74 3.41 2.79
C HIS A 52 -16.53 4.03 1.64
N GLY A 53 -17.54 3.30 1.16
CA GLY A 53 -18.37 3.67 0.02
C GLY A 53 -17.73 3.40 -1.34
N ASP A 54 -16.48 2.92 -1.39
CA ASP A 54 -15.76 2.70 -2.65
C ASP A 54 -15.17 1.28 -2.78
N GLY A 55 -14.41 0.80 -1.78
CA GLY A 55 -13.84 -0.54 -1.81
C GLY A 55 -12.47 -0.68 -1.16
N CYS A 56 -11.85 -1.83 -1.41
CA CYS A 56 -10.53 -2.18 -0.89
C CYS A 56 -9.48 -2.25 -2.00
N TYR A 57 -8.38 -1.54 -1.80
CA TYR A 57 -7.25 -1.39 -2.71
C TYR A 57 -6.09 -2.24 -2.20
N ILE A 58 -5.74 -3.26 -2.97
CA ILE A 58 -4.74 -4.26 -2.60
C ILE A 58 -3.50 -4.05 -3.46
N VAL A 59 -2.33 -3.93 -2.82
CA VAL A 59 -1.06 -3.71 -3.52
C VAL A 59 0.06 -4.50 -2.84
N SER A 60 0.94 -5.13 -3.63
CA SER A 60 2.12 -5.82 -3.13
C SER A 60 3.40 -5.00 -3.25
N LYS A 61 4.27 -5.05 -2.23
CA LYS A 61 5.66 -4.59 -2.31
C LYS A 61 6.60 -5.80 -2.45
N PRO A 62 6.95 -6.22 -3.68
CA PRO A 62 8.08 -7.13 -3.86
C PRO A 62 9.41 -6.41 -3.55
N ARG A 63 10.48 -7.16 -3.31
CA ARG A 63 11.85 -6.60 -3.35
C ARG A 63 12.22 -6.21 -4.78
N GLY A 64 13.00 -5.16 -4.94
CA GLY A 64 13.40 -4.51 -6.20
C GLY A 64 12.50 -3.33 -6.61
N ASP A 65 12.88 -2.71 -7.73
CA ASP A 65 12.32 -1.42 -8.19
C ASP A 65 10.90 -1.47 -8.75
N ALA A 66 10.23 -2.63 -8.75
CA ALA A 66 8.95 -2.80 -9.46
C ALA A 66 7.84 -1.88 -8.96
N MET A 67 7.81 -1.59 -7.65
CA MET A 67 6.84 -0.67 -7.07
C MET A 67 7.21 0.79 -7.34
N VAL A 68 8.51 1.12 -7.29
CA VAL A 68 9.05 2.42 -7.67
C VAL A 68 8.69 2.73 -9.12
N ASP A 69 8.96 1.81 -10.05
CA ASP A 69 8.62 1.94 -11.46
C ASP A 69 7.12 2.16 -11.67
N PHE A 70 6.27 1.43 -10.93
CA PHE A 70 4.82 1.61 -11.00
C PHE A 70 4.39 3.01 -10.55
N MET A 71 4.93 3.51 -9.43
CA MET A 71 4.57 4.80 -8.88
C MET A 71 5.07 5.94 -9.77
N PHE A 72 6.33 5.90 -10.20
CA PHE A 72 6.91 6.93 -11.07
C PHE A 72 6.23 7.01 -12.44
N ALA A 73 5.88 5.86 -13.04
CA ALA A 73 5.21 5.84 -14.35
C ALA A 73 3.80 6.45 -14.32
N ASN A 74 3.16 6.54 -13.14
CA ASN A 74 1.78 7.03 -13.00
C ASN A 74 1.67 8.22 -12.04
N ARG A 75 2.80 8.83 -11.61
CA ARG A 75 2.79 9.86 -10.57
C ARG A 75 1.91 11.08 -10.87
N LEU A 76 1.84 11.46 -12.16
CA LEU A 76 1.06 12.63 -12.61
C LEU A 76 -0.45 12.48 -12.36
N THR A 77 -0.94 11.26 -12.19
CA THR A 77 -2.35 10.98 -11.88
C THR A 77 -2.60 10.81 -10.38
N ALA A 78 -1.59 10.93 -9.53
CA ALA A 78 -1.67 10.83 -8.07
C ALA A 78 -1.10 12.10 -7.41
N PRO A 79 -1.91 13.17 -7.24
CA PRO A 79 -1.41 14.52 -6.93
C PRO A 79 -0.58 14.65 -5.64
N ALA A 80 -0.82 13.85 -4.59
CA ALA A 80 -0.01 13.91 -3.38
C ALA A 80 1.43 13.41 -3.60
N TRP A 81 1.64 12.63 -4.66
CA TRP A 81 2.94 12.06 -5.02
C TRP A 81 3.71 12.94 -6.00
N ASN A 82 3.13 14.03 -6.50
CA ASN A 82 3.81 14.96 -7.41
C ASN A 82 4.97 15.72 -6.72
N SER A 83 4.95 15.85 -5.39
CA SER A 83 6.03 16.48 -4.61
C SER A 83 7.20 15.55 -4.32
N TYR A 84 7.07 14.23 -4.56
CA TYR A 84 8.20 13.31 -4.57
C TYR A 84 9.05 13.57 -5.81
N ASN A 85 9.88 14.61 -5.72
CA ASN A 85 10.87 15.00 -6.71
C ASN A 85 12.13 14.13 -6.68
N GLU A 86 12.11 13.02 -5.94
CA GLU A 86 13.26 12.12 -5.81
C GLU A 86 13.70 11.64 -7.20
N GLU A 87 14.97 11.87 -7.49
CA GLU A 87 15.57 11.41 -8.71
C GLU A 87 15.60 9.88 -8.68
N ARG A 88 15.22 9.24 -9.80
CA ARG A 88 15.33 7.79 -10.01
C ARG A 88 16.76 7.24 -9.82
N THR A 89 17.73 8.12 -9.54
CA THR A 89 19.14 7.88 -9.28
C THR A 89 19.44 7.60 -7.81
N ASP A 90 18.50 7.80 -6.89
CA ASP A 90 18.70 7.45 -5.47
C ASP A 90 18.81 5.92 -5.32
N PRO A 91 19.96 5.38 -4.86
CA PRO A 91 20.15 3.95 -4.68
C PRO A 91 19.29 3.34 -3.57
N ASP A 92 18.75 4.16 -2.65
CA ASP A 92 17.95 3.73 -1.50
C ASP A 92 16.44 3.85 -1.77
N LEU A 93 16.05 4.23 -2.99
CA LEU A 93 14.67 4.49 -3.38
C LEU A 93 13.74 3.28 -3.16
N GLU A 94 14.23 2.05 -3.36
CA GLU A 94 13.46 0.81 -3.07
C GLU A 94 13.06 0.70 -1.58
N ASP A 95 13.96 1.09 -0.69
CA ASP A 95 13.77 0.95 0.75
C ASP A 95 12.91 2.09 1.33
N ARG A 96 12.70 3.18 0.58
CA ARG A 96 11.79 4.27 0.96
C ARG A 96 10.32 3.90 0.84
N PHE A 97 9.95 3.11 -0.18
CA PHE A 97 8.55 2.76 -0.41
C PHE A 97 8.16 1.40 0.17
N HIS A 98 6.97 1.36 0.77
CA HIS A 98 6.37 0.22 1.45
C HIS A 98 5.02 -0.17 0.82
N ALA A 99 4.43 -1.26 1.30
CA ALA A 99 3.22 -1.79 0.68
C ALA A 99 2.03 -0.84 0.81
N GLU A 100 1.95 -0.14 1.93
CA GLU A 100 0.98 0.91 2.23
C GLU A 100 1.09 2.10 1.27
N ASP A 101 2.30 2.54 0.93
CA ASP A 101 2.53 3.61 -0.04
C ASP A 101 1.95 3.23 -1.39
N GLY A 102 2.18 1.99 -1.81
CA GLY A 102 1.58 1.43 -3.01
C GLY A 102 0.04 1.44 -2.98
N ALA A 103 -0.56 1.11 -1.83
CA ALA A 103 -2.02 1.11 -1.66
C ALA A 103 -2.61 2.53 -1.68
N CYS A 104 -2.00 3.47 -0.96
CA CYS A 104 -2.35 4.89 -0.96
C CYS A 104 -2.23 5.47 -2.37
N PHE A 105 -1.12 5.23 -3.06
CA PHE A 105 -0.90 5.61 -4.45
C PHE A 105 -1.97 5.04 -5.38
N TYR A 106 -2.37 3.78 -5.17
CA TYR A 106 -3.35 3.13 -6.02
C TYR A 106 -4.77 3.71 -5.83
N VAL A 107 -5.12 4.12 -4.60
CA VAL A 107 -6.34 4.91 -4.33
C VAL A 107 -6.28 6.22 -5.12
N GLU A 108 -5.21 6.99 -4.95
CA GLU A 108 -5.10 8.33 -5.56
C GLU A 108 -5.08 8.30 -7.08
N ASN A 109 -4.40 7.31 -7.68
CA ASN A 109 -4.35 7.11 -9.12
C ASN A 109 -5.71 6.69 -9.72
N ARG A 110 -6.57 6.03 -8.93
CA ARG A 110 -7.86 5.51 -9.43
C ARG A 110 -9.07 6.34 -9.05
N LEU A 111 -8.99 7.13 -8.00
CA LEU A 111 -10.01 8.12 -7.74
C LEU A 111 -9.90 9.16 -8.86
N PRO A 112 -10.99 9.47 -9.58
CA PRO A 112 -10.97 10.61 -10.47
C PRO A 112 -10.48 11.81 -9.67
N LEU A 113 -9.71 12.69 -10.31
CA LEU A 113 -9.30 14.01 -9.81
C LEU A 113 -10.53 14.91 -9.53
N SER A 114 -11.59 14.39 -8.90
CA SER A 114 -12.83 15.07 -8.58
C SER A 114 -12.63 16.11 -7.46
N GLY A 115 -11.41 16.64 -7.29
CA GLY A 115 -11.04 17.57 -6.24
C GLY A 115 -11.14 16.98 -4.82
N LYS A 116 -11.24 15.65 -4.70
CA LYS A 116 -11.54 14.99 -3.41
C LYS A 116 -10.34 14.45 -2.66
N VAL A 117 -9.19 14.21 -3.30
CA VAL A 117 -7.96 13.84 -2.57
C VAL A 117 -7.27 15.14 -2.16
N PRO A 118 -7.35 15.58 -0.89
CA PRO A 118 -6.53 16.68 -0.44
C PRO A 118 -5.05 16.30 -0.64
N ALA A 119 -4.27 17.17 -1.28
CA ALA A 119 -2.85 16.94 -1.51
C ALA A 119 -2.14 16.71 -0.16
N GLY A 120 -1.61 15.51 0.05
CA GLY A 120 -1.03 15.07 1.33
C GLY A 120 -2.04 14.84 2.45
N GLY A 121 -3.32 14.57 2.13
CA GLY A 121 -4.41 14.84 3.06
C GLY A 121 -5.28 13.66 3.51
N ASN A 122 -6.24 14.06 4.35
CA ASN A 122 -7.18 13.29 5.14
C ASN A 122 -8.03 12.29 4.33
N TYR A 123 -7.75 11.00 4.44
CA TYR A 123 -8.51 9.95 3.74
C TYR A 123 -9.91 9.72 4.34
N GLU A 124 -10.20 10.23 5.54
CA GLU A 124 -11.54 10.17 6.14
C GLU A 124 -12.56 10.96 5.31
N GLU A 125 -12.13 12.06 4.69
CA GLU A 125 -12.98 12.91 3.84
C GLU A 125 -13.45 12.18 2.58
N ILE A 126 -12.54 11.47 1.89
CA ILE A 126 -12.90 10.66 0.71
C ILE A 126 -13.71 9.41 1.08
N SER A 127 -13.59 8.98 2.33
CA SER A 127 -14.28 7.82 2.90
C SER A 127 -15.61 8.24 3.58
N GLY A 128 -16.15 9.41 3.23
CA GLY A 128 -17.48 9.86 3.66
C GLY A 128 -17.58 10.16 5.15
N GLY A 129 -16.48 10.53 5.81
CA GLY A 129 -16.42 10.76 7.26
C GLY A 129 -16.22 9.48 8.08
N ILE A 130 -15.93 8.35 7.44
CA ILE A 130 -15.56 7.10 8.12
C ILE A 130 -14.07 6.87 7.95
N ARG A 131 -13.33 6.68 9.05
CA ARG A 131 -11.90 6.42 8.99
C ARG A 131 -11.59 5.16 8.17
N PRO A 132 -10.79 5.28 7.09
CA PRO A 132 -10.21 4.16 6.38
C PRO A 132 -9.46 3.22 7.30
N PHE A 133 -9.29 1.98 6.83
CA PHE A 133 -8.48 0.99 7.53
C PHE A 133 -7.52 0.30 6.58
N ILE A 134 -6.26 0.17 7.00
CA ILE A 134 -5.23 -0.54 6.25
C ILE A 134 -4.70 -1.74 7.03
N ALA A 135 -4.57 -2.87 6.33
CA ALA A 135 -3.94 -4.08 6.83
C ALA A 135 -2.77 -4.48 5.95
N ILE A 136 -1.64 -4.88 6.56
CA ILE A 136 -0.43 -5.30 5.85
C ILE A 136 -0.09 -6.72 6.28
N TYR A 137 0.08 -7.63 5.33
CA TYR A 137 0.39 -9.03 5.59
C TYR A 137 1.58 -9.50 4.74
N GLY A 138 2.47 -10.28 5.35
CA GLY A 138 3.53 -10.99 4.62
C GLY A 138 4.85 -11.06 5.38
N LYS A 139 5.97 -10.98 4.63
CA LYS A 139 7.34 -11.06 5.15
C LYS A 139 8.23 -9.96 4.57
N TYR A 140 9.09 -9.35 5.41
CA TYR A 140 10.12 -8.42 4.93
C TYR A 140 11.28 -9.15 4.24
N ARG A 141 11.66 -10.31 4.78
CA ARG A 141 12.73 -11.18 4.30
C ARG A 141 12.27 -12.64 4.32
N SER A 142 12.92 -13.48 3.51
CA SER A 142 12.58 -14.91 3.40
C SER A 142 12.65 -15.66 4.74
N SER A 143 13.59 -15.25 5.60
CA SER A 143 13.81 -15.78 6.96
C SER A 143 12.74 -15.37 7.97
N ASP A 144 11.95 -14.34 7.69
CA ASP A 144 11.01 -13.80 8.67
C ASP A 144 9.76 -14.68 8.78
N LYS A 145 9.08 -14.58 9.93
CA LYS A 145 7.74 -15.14 10.09
C LYS A 145 6.73 -14.31 9.29
N GLU A 146 5.90 -15.01 8.53
CA GLU A 146 4.73 -14.38 7.90
C GLU A 146 3.71 -13.95 8.95
N GLY A 147 2.98 -12.89 8.66
CA GLY A 147 1.93 -12.39 9.55
C GLY A 147 1.57 -10.94 9.26
N PHE A 148 0.64 -10.42 10.06
CA PHE A 148 0.29 -9.00 10.02
C PHE A 148 1.46 -8.15 10.52
N LYS A 149 1.71 -7.06 9.80
CA LYS A 149 2.78 -6.12 10.10
C LYS A 149 2.21 -4.72 10.29
N PRO A 150 2.80 -3.91 11.17
CA PRO A 150 2.53 -2.48 11.18
C PRO A 150 3.08 -1.83 9.89
N PRO A 151 2.61 -0.63 9.55
CA PRO A 151 3.25 0.24 8.56
C PRO A 151 4.76 0.33 8.79
N CYS A 152 5.53 0.33 7.71
CA CYS A 152 6.99 0.37 7.64
C CYS A 152 7.69 -0.72 8.46
N GLY A 153 7.00 -1.82 8.73
CA GLY A 153 7.53 -2.92 9.53
C GLY A 153 7.91 -2.60 10.94
N GLY A 154 7.46 -1.46 11.46
CA GLY A 154 7.87 -0.96 12.77
C GLY A 154 9.32 -0.48 12.78
N GLY A 155 9.90 -0.19 11.61
CA GLY A 155 11.20 0.48 11.50
C GLY A 155 11.13 1.94 11.95
N ASN A 156 12.28 2.48 12.33
CA ASN A 156 12.46 3.89 12.71
C ASN A 156 12.57 4.77 11.45
N ALA A 157 11.50 4.85 10.65
CA ALA A 157 11.37 5.97 9.71
C ALA A 157 11.20 7.27 10.52
N ASP A 158 11.69 8.40 10.00
CA ASP A 158 11.51 9.72 10.59
C ASP A 158 10.85 10.66 9.57
N PRO A 159 9.54 10.96 9.73
CA PRO A 159 8.64 10.45 10.76
C PRO A 159 8.29 8.96 10.57
N PRO A 160 7.89 8.25 11.64
CA PRO A 160 7.48 6.85 11.51
C PRO A 160 6.17 6.77 10.71
N CYS A 161 6.04 5.79 9.82
CA CYS A 161 4.87 5.69 8.95
C CYS A 161 3.56 5.47 9.73
N THR A 162 3.63 5.01 10.98
CA THR A 162 2.47 4.98 11.88
C THR A 162 1.96 6.39 12.24
N LEU A 163 2.86 7.37 12.37
CA LEU A 163 2.51 8.78 12.54
C LEU A 163 1.93 9.35 11.24
N GLU A 164 2.52 9.00 10.09
CA GLU A 164 1.99 9.39 8.79
C GLU A 164 0.57 8.85 8.56
N MET A 165 0.30 7.57 8.86
CA MET A 165 -1.05 7.02 8.81
C MET A 165 -2.02 7.83 9.68
N SER A 166 -1.58 8.28 10.86
CA SER A 166 -2.41 9.13 11.73
C SER A 166 -2.68 10.50 11.11
N TRP A 167 -1.71 11.11 10.43
CA TRP A 167 -1.90 12.38 9.71
C TRP A 167 -2.80 12.23 8.49
N LEU A 168 -2.75 11.06 7.85
CA LEU A 168 -3.64 10.69 6.75
C LEU A 168 -5.03 10.22 7.22
N HIS A 169 -5.27 10.14 8.53
CA HIS A 169 -6.50 9.63 9.16
C HIS A 169 -6.85 8.20 8.77
N ILE A 170 -5.83 7.35 8.60
CA ILE A 170 -5.97 5.93 8.30
C ILE A 170 -5.73 5.13 9.59
N ASP A 171 -6.69 4.30 9.98
CA ASP A 171 -6.47 3.30 11.03
C ASP A 171 -5.63 2.14 10.50
N TYR A 172 -4.80 1.53 11.35
CA TYR A 172 -3.98 0.38 10.99
C TYR A 172 -3.98 -0.72 12.06
N ASN A 173 -3.88 -2.00 11.61
CA ASN A 173 -3.50 -3.25 12.33
C ASN A 173 -4.23 -4.50 11.82
#